data_AF-A0A838D1F6-F1
#
_entry.id   AF-A0A838D1F6-F1
#
_cell.length_a   1.000
_cell.length_b   1.000
_cell.length_c   1.000
_cell.angle_alpha   90.00
_cell.angle_beta   90.00
_cell.angle_gamma   90.00
#
_symmetry.space_group_name_H-M   'P 1'
#
loop_
_entity.id
_entity.type
_entity.pdbx_description
1 polymer ?
#
loop_
_entity_poly.entity_id
_entity_poly.type
_entity_poly.pdbx_seq_one_letter_code
_entity_poly.pdbx_strand_id
1 'polypeptide(L)'
;MSSVQNDSLFRTIVKTLSPFIPQVEKPKKKITLTNKLIWTGIAMLIYLVMGQISLFGTNVDPATDPLAFARVIFAAQQRTLLELGIGPIVTAG
;
A
#
# COMPACT_ATOMS: atom_id res chain seq x y z
N MET A 1 -27.92 -29.01 -4.31
CA MET A 1 -28.55 -27.82 -4.91
C MET A 1 -28.66 -26.72 -3.83
N SER A 2 -27.52 -26.22 -3.34
CA SER A 2 -27.45 -25.38 -2.13
C SER A 2 -26.35 -24.30 -2.15
N SER A 3 -25.53 -24.23 -3.21
CA SER A 3 -24.42 -23.27 -3.32
C SER A 3 -24.82 -21.90 -3.86
N VAL A 4 -26.00 -21.76 -4.49
CA VAL A 4 -26.40 -20.53 -5.22
C VAL A 4 -26.95 -19.42 -4.30
N GLN A 5 -27.40 -19.74 -3.07
CA GLN A 5 -27.97 -18.74 -2.16
C GLN A 5 -26.89 -17.86 -1.48
N ASN A 6 -25.73 -18.44 -1.14
CA ASN A 6 -24.67 -17.75 -0.38
C ASN A 6 -23.94 -16.66 -1.18
N ASP A 7 -23.87 -16.80 -2.51
CA ASP A 7 -23.22 -15.82 -3.38
C ASP A 7 -23.92 -14.46 -3.36
N SER A 8 -25.24 -14.44 -3.16
CA SER A 8 -26.04 -13.21 -3.11
C SER A 8 -25.79 -12.38 -1.84
N LEU A 9 -25.67 -13.04 -0.69
CA LEU A 9 -25.39 -12.42 0.60
C LEU A 9 -23.97 -11.86 0.65
N PHE A 10 -22.98 -12.66 0.22
CA PHE A 10 -21.58 -12.23 0.16
C PHE A 10 -21.40 -11.00 -0.74
N ARG A 11 -21.98 -11.02 -1.96
CA ARG A 11 -21.91 -9.88 -2.88
C ARG A 11 -22.63 -8.65 -2.36
N THR A 12 -23.71 -8.81 -1.59
CA THR A 12 -24.45 -7.68 -1.01
C THR A 12 -23.64 -7.00 0.08
N ILE A 13 -23.04 -7.78 0.98
CA ILE A 13 -22.16 -7.26 2.03
C ILE A 13 -20.95 -6.54 1.42
N VAL A 14 -20.30 -7.12 0.40
CA VAL A 14 -19.17 -6.49 -0.30
C VAL A 14 -19.59 -5.19 -0.99
N LYS A 15 -20.77 -5.15 -1.63
CA LYS A 15 -21.29 -3.92 -2.26
C LYS A 15 -21.58 -2.82 -1.25
N THR A 16 -22.10 -3.17 -0.07
CA THR A 16 -22.34 -2.21 1.02
C THR A 16 -21.04 -1.70 1.64
N LEU A 17 -19.99 -2.54 1.74
CA LEU A 17 -18.69 -2.12 2.27
C LEU A 17 -17.80 -1.37 1.26
N SER A 18 -17.96 -1.63 -0.04
CA SER A 18 -17.17 -1.04 -1.12
C SER A 18 -17.01 0.49 -1.05
N PRO A 19 -18.05 1.31 -0.78
CA PRO A 19 -17.91 2.76 -0.70
C PRO A 19 -17.15 3.27 0.53
N PHE A 20 -16.95 2.44 1.56
CA PHE A 20 -16.16 2.83 2.74
C PHE A 20 -14.65 2.72 2.50
N ILE A 21 -14.23 1.93 1.51
CA ILE A 21 -12.82 1.82 1.13
C ILE A 21 -12.49 2.98 0.19
N PRO A 22 -11.56 3.86 0.53
CA PRO A 22 -11.16 4.94 -0.35
C PRO A 22 -10.52 4.35 -1.62
N GLN A 23 -11.20 4.54 -2.76
CA GLN A 23 -10.73 4.08 -4.06
C GLN A 23 -10.38 5.29 -4.93
N VAL A 24 -9.28 5.20 -5.67
CA VAL A 24 -8.84 6.25 -6.58
C VAL A 24 -9.51 6.05 -7.94
N GLU A 25 -10.33 7.02 -8.39
CA GLU A 25 -10.95 6.98 -9.72
C GLU A 25 -9.90 7.11 -10.83
N LYS A 26 -10.14 6.44 -11.97
CA LYS A 26 -9.29 6.59 -13.16
C LYS A 26 -9.38 8.03 -13.70
N PRO A 27 -8.26 8.63 -14.15
CA PRO A 27 -8.28 9.99 -14.66
C PRO A 27 -9.15 10.12 -15.91
N LYS A 28 -10.11 11.05 -15.88
CA LYS A 28 -11.07 11.30 -16.98
C LYS A 28 -10.42 11.97 -18.20
N LYS A 29 -9.26 12.61 -18.02
CA LYS A 29 -8.50 13.31 -19.07
C LYS A 29 -7.10 12.74 -19.22
N LYS A 30 -6.59 12.69 -20.45
CA LYS A 30 -5.19 12.34 -20.72
C LYS A 30 -4.27 13.41 -20.13
N ILE A 31 -3.37 12.96 -19.24
CA ILE A 31 -2.40 13.80 -18.56
C ILE A 31 -1.16 13.96 -19.47
N THR A 32 -0.64 15.18 -19.61
CA THR A 32 0.60 15.46 -20.37
C THR A 32 1.82 14.82 -19.70
N LEU A 33 2.88 14.56 -20.49
CA LEU A 33 4.11 13.93 -19.98
C LEU A 33 4.76 14.74 -18.85
N THR A 34 4.81 16.07 -18.99
CA THR A 34 5.36 16.98 -17.97
C THR A 34 4.66 16.83 -16.63
N ASN A 35 3.32 16.77 -16.63
CA ASN A 35 2.56 16.60 -15.40
C ASN A 35 2.85 15.24 -14.75
N LYS A 36 2.99 14.16 -15.53
CA LYS A 36 3.35 12.85 -14.99
C LYS A 36 4.72 12.87 -14.31
N LEU A 37 5.72 13.52 -14.93
CA LEU A 37 7.06 13.64 -14.34
C LEU A 37 7.05 14.41 -13.02
N ILE A 38 6.26 15.49 -12.94
CA ILE A 38 6.09 16.25 -11.69
C ILE A 38 5.48 15.37 -10.60
N TRP A 39 4.41 14.62 -10.90
CA TRP A 39 3.80 13.71 -9.94
C TRP A 39 4.74 12.59 -9.47
N THR A 40 5.53 12.01 -10.38
CA THR A 40 6.55 11.02 -10.02
C THR A 40 7.62 11.61 -9.10
N GLY A 41 8.09 12.84 -9.40
CA GLY A 41 9.07 13.54 -8.57
C GLY A 41 8.54 13.83 -7.16
N ILE A 42 7.29 14.28 -7.05
CA ILE A 42 6.63 14.51 -5.75
C ILE A 42 6.50 13.21 -4.97
N ALA A 43 6.01 12.13 -5.59
CA ALA A 43 5.88 10.83 -4.94
C ALA A 43 7.24 10.31 -4.42
N MET A 44 8.30 10.46 -5.21
CA MET A 44 9.65 10.09 -4.82
C MET A 44 10.16 10.91 -3.63
N LEU A 45 9.88 12.22 -3.59
CA LEU A 45 10.28 13.08 -2.49
C LEU A 45 9.57 12.69 -1.19
N ILE A 46 8.26 12.42 -1.25
CA ILE A 46 7.48 11.94 -0.10
C ILE A 46 8.07 10.62 0.42
N TYR A 47 8.39 9.69 -0.49
CA TYR A 47 9.01 8.42 -0.14
C TYR A 47 10.34 8.61 0.63
N LEU A 48 11.19 9.52 0.16
CA LEU A 48 12.46 9.83 0.82
C LEU A 48 12.25 10.38 2.24
N VAL A 49 11.31 11.31 2.40
CA VAL A 49 10.98 11.91 3.70
C VAL A 49 10.43 10.86 4.67
N MET A 50 9.57 9.96 4.19
CA MET A 50 9.04 8.86 5.01
C MET A 50 10.14 7.90 5.50
N GLY A 51 11.20 7.69 4.73
CA GLY A 51 12.36 6.89 5.15
C GLY A 51 13.23 7.56 6.21
N GLN A 52 13.16 8.89 6.36
CA GLN A 52 13.89 9.63 7.40
C GLN A 52 13.10 9.71 8.72
N ILE A 53 11.77 9.58 8.67
CA ILE A 53 10.90 9.70 9.84
C ILE A 53 10.87 8.37 10.59
N SER A 54 11.33 8.39 11.85
CA SER A 54 11.29 7.22 12.71
C SER A 54 9.87 6.86 13.14
N LEU A 55 9.59 5.56 13.17
CA LEU A 55 8.30 5.02 13.59
C LEU A 55 8.21 5.00 15.12
N PHE A 56 7.17 5.62 15.67
CA PHE A 56 6.95 5.64 17.12
C PHE A 56 6.51 4.25 17.62
N GLY A 57 7.13 3.78 18.72
CA GLY A 57 6.69 2.58 19.44
C GLY A 57 7.34 1.25 19.04
N THR A 58 8.33 1.23 18.16
CA THR A 58 8.99 -0.01 17.73
C THR A 58 10.09 -0.46 18.71
N ASN A 59 9.75 -1.30 19.67
CA ASN A 59 10.72 -2.10 20.44
C ASN A 59 10.98 -3.42 19.69
N VAL A 60 11.75 -3.37 18.60
CA VAL A 60 12.12 -4.60 17.87
C VAL A 60 13.56 -4.95 18.24
N ASP A 61 13.71 -6.12 18.87
CA ASP A 61 15.01 -6.68 19.22
C ASP A 61 15.90 -6.80 17.98
N PRO A 62 17.15 -6.33 18.02
CA PRO A 62 18.07 -6.36 16.87
C PRO A 62 18.41 -7.78 16.37
N ALA A 63 18.17 -8.80 17.19
CA ALA A 63 18.71 -10.14 17.00
C ALA A 63 17.91 -11.02 16.02
N THR A 64 16.67 -10.65 15.69
CA THR A 64 15.85 -11.38 14.74
C THR A 64 15.10 -10.39 13.87
N ASP A 65 15.58 -10.18 12.65
CA ASP A 65 14.83 -9.53 11.57
C ASP A 65 14.36 -10.61 10.59
N PRO A 66 13.18 -11.23 10.80
CA PRO A 66 12.65 -12.29 9.93
C PRO A 66 12.41 -11.80 8.50
N LEU A 67 12.43 -10.48 8.28
CA LEU A 67 12.11 -9.84 7.02
C LEU A 67 13.35 -9.29 6.30
N ALA A 68 14.57 -9.56 6.77
CA ALA A 68 15.79 -8.98 6.18
C ALA A 68 15.89 -9.15 4.65
N PHE A 69 15.56 -10.33 4.12
CA PHE A 69 15.49 -10.57 2.67
C PHE A 69 14.30 -9.89 2.00
N ALA A 70 13.14 -9.88 2.65
CA ALA A 70 11.92 -9.24 2.14
C ALA A 70 12.06 -7.71 2.08
N ARG A 71 12.86 -7.10 2.97
CA ARG A 71 13.11 -5.65 2.99
C ARG A 71 13.78 -5.15 1.72
N VAL A 72 14.72 -5.91 1.17
CA VAL A 72 15.39 -5.55 -0.09
C VAL A 72 14.39 -5.52 -1.25
N ILE A 73 13.46 -6.48 -1.28
CA ILE A 73 12.46 -6.61 -2.34
C ILE A 73 11.37 -5.55 -2.21
N PHE A 74 10.90 -5.29 -0.98
CA PHE A 74 9.84 -4.31 -0.71
C PHE A 74 10.37 -2.89 -0.48
N ALA A 75 11.68 -2.67 -0.63
CA ALA A 75 12.36 -1.40 -0.35
C ALA A 75 12.05 -0.85 1.07
N ALA A 76 11.87 -1.74 2.04
CA ALA A 76 11.46 -1.39 3.39
C ALA A 76 12.65 -1.02 4.29
N GLN A 77 12.45 -0.07 5.20
CA GLN A 77 13.46 0.36 6.18
C GLN A 77 12.94 0.18 7.61
N GLN A 78 13.69 -0.54 8.45
CA GLN A 78 13.28 -0.81 9.83
C GLN A 78 13.27 0.48 10.66
N ARG A 79 12.32 0.59 11.60
CA ARG A 79 12.13 1.76 12.47
C ARG A 79 11.75 3.06 11.74
N THR A 80 11.25 2.97 10.51
CA THR A 80 10.76 4.13 9.75
C THR A 80 9.30 3.90 9.34
N LEU A 81 8.63 4.93 8.83
CA LEU A 81 7.29 4.78 8.25
C LEU A 81 7.24 3.79 7.06
N LEU A 82 8.41 3.38 6.54
CA LEU A 82 8.57 2.41 5.45
C LEU A 82 8.85 0.99 5.96
N GLU A 83 8.46 0.62 7.18
CA GLU A 83 8.77 -0.69 7.74
C GLU A 83 8.27 -1.88 6.91
N LEU A 84 7.09 -1.75 6.27
CA LEU A 84 6.55 -2.74 5.33
C LEU A 84 6.85 -2.39 3.86
N GLY A 85 7.38 -1.20 3.58
CA GLY A 85 7.69 -0.72 2.24
C GLY A 85 6.50 -0.80 1.28
N ILE A 86 6.74 -1.28 0.06
CA ILE A 86 5.70 -1.49 -0.96
C ILE A 86 4.96 -2.84 -0.81
N GLY A 87 5.27 -3.61 0.24
CA GLY A 87 4.76 -4.97 0.44
C GLY A 87 3.25 -5.11 0.23
N PRO A 88 2.40 -4.32 0.92
CA PRO A 88 0.95 -4.39 0.77
C PRO A 88 0.45 -4.13 -0.66
N ILE A 89 1.14 -3.27 -1.41
CA ILE A 89 0.75 -2.88 -2.78
C ILE A 89 1.02 -4.05 -3.74
N VAL A 90 2.18 -4.67 -3.63
CA VAL A 90 2.57 -5.77 -4.54
C VAL A 90 1.89 -7.10 -4.19
N THR A 91 1.41 -7.26 -2.95
CA THR A 91 0.62 -8.43 -2.55
C THR A 91 -0.87 -8.29 -2.85
N ALA A 92 -1.37 -7.06 -2.99
CA ALA A 92 -2.79 -6.80 -3.28
C ALA A 92 -3.10 -6.70 -4.79
N GLY A 93 -2.07 -6.51 -5.61
CA GLY A 93 -2.16 -6.43 -7.07
C GLY A 93 -2.50 -7.74 -7.77
#